data_AF-A0A7T7VQG4-F1
#
_entry.id   AF-A0A7T7VQG4-F1
#
_cell.length_a   1.000
_cell.length_b   1.000
_cell.length_c   1.000
_cell.angle_alpha   90.00
_cell.angle_beta   90.00
_cell.angle_gamma   90.00
#
_symmetry.space_group_name_H-M   'P 1'
#
loop_
_entity.id
_entity.type
_entity.pdbx_description
1 polymer ?
#
loop_
_entity_poly.entity_id
_entity_poly.type
_entity_poly.pdbx_seq_one_letter_code
_entity_poly.pdbx_strand_id
1 'polypeptide(L)'
;MERYTIDDIPGDQLTTMIDLEGRTPIIGVIYECAKHYALYKPHARENARILLTKPVFREGRATRTWILEPDEIGSLAERLLQD
;
A
#
# COMPACT_ATOMS: atom_id res chain seq x y z
N MET A 1 -17.99 -14.20 -6.60
CA MET A 1 -17.29 -13.15 -5.84
C MET A 1 -16.15 -12.69 -6.72
N GLU A 2 -16.16 -11.43 -7.15
CA GLU A 2 -15.11 -10.89 -8.02
C GLU A 2 -13.78 -10.91 -7.25
N ARG A 3 -12.72 -11.41 -7.89
CA ARG A 3 -11.37 -11.43 -7.33
C ARG A 3 -10.59 -10.30 -7.98
N TYR A 4 -9.99 -9.44 -7.17
CA TYR A 4 -9.11 -8.36 -7.63
C TYR A 4 -7.65 -8.76 -7.38
N THR A 5 -6.74 -8.29 -8.23
CA THR A 5 -5.29 -8.42 -8.10
C THR A 5 -4.63 -7.06 -7.85
N ILE A 6 -3.32 -7.05 -7.63
CA ILE A 6 -2.51 -5.83 -7.47
C ILE A 6 -2.58 -4.91 -8.71
N ASP A 7 -2.81 -5.50 -9.89
CA ASP A 7 -2.90 -4.76 -11.16
C ASP A 7 -4.17 -3.92 -11.25
N ASP A 8 -5.20 -4.28 -10.47
CA ASP A 8 -6.46 -3.55 -10.40
C ASP A 8 -6.37 -2.29 -9.51
N ILE A 9 -5.25 -2.05 -8.82
CA ILE A 9 -5.08 -0.89 -7.93
C ILE A 9 -4.77 0.36 -8.77
N PRO A 10 -5.65 1.39 -8.75
CA PRO A 10 -5.38 2.66 -9.43
C PRO A 10 -4.15 3.36 -8.84
N GLY A 11 -3.28 3.92 -9.68
CA GLY A 11 -2.03 4.57 -9.24
C GLY A 11 -2.24 5.79 -8.32
N ASP A 12 -3.42 6.39 -8.36
CA ASP A 12 -3.86 7.54 -7.54
C ASP A 12 -4.67 7.13 -6.30
N GLN A 13 -4.81 5.83 -6.03
CA GLN A 13 -5.48 5.32 -4.83
C GLN A 13 -4.83 5.90 -3.58
N LEU A 14 -5.63 6.51 -2.70
CA LEU A 14 -5.16 7.02 -1.41
C LEU A 14 -4.80 5.87 -0.46
N THR A 15 -3.63 5.99 0.16
CA THR A 15 -3.06 4.96 1.03
C THR A 15 -2.27 5.56 2.19
N THR A 16 -1.95 4.71 3.16
CA THR A 16 -0.97 5.03 4.20
C THR A 16 0.09 3.94 4.23
N MET A 17 1.35 4.28 3.97
CA MET A 17 2.46 3.38 4.21
C MET A 17 2.90 3.46 5.67
N ILE A 18 3.00 2.30 6.30
CA ILE A 18 3.35 2.10 7.71
C ILE A 18 4.68 1.35 7.75
N ASP A 19 5.53 1.75 8.67
CA ASP A 19 6.75 1.03 8.98
C ASP A 19 6.70 0.54 10.43
N LEU A 20 6.84 -0.76 10.62
CA LEU A 20 6.74 -1.40 11.93
C LEU A 20 7.95 -1.15 12.85
N GLU A 21 9.02 -0.50 12.36
CA GLU A 21 10.15 -0.04 13.16
C GLU A 21 9.88 1.28 13.90
N GLY A 22 8.67 1.84 13.79
CA GLY A 22 8.27 3.05 14.52
C GLY A 22 8.62 4.37 13.81
N ARG A 23 8.87 4.33 12.49
CA ARG A 23 8.99 5.54 11.66
C ARG A 23 7.63 6.19 11.42
N THR A 24 7.63 7.49 11.15
CA THR A 24 6.41 8.23 10.83
C THR A 24 5.73 7.63 9.59
N PRO A 25 4.44 7.28 9.66
CA PRO A 25 3.70 6.79 8.49
C PRO A 25 3.63 7.84 7.38
N ILE A 26 3.65 7.38 6.13
CA ILE A 26 3.49 8.23 4.95
C ILE A 26 2.04 8.13 4.50
N ILE A 27 1.33 9.24 4.41
CA ILE A 27 -0.04 9.32 3.87
C ILE A 27 0.06 9.96 2.49
N GLY A 28 -0.37 9.24 1.45
CA GLY A 28 -0.23 9.69 0.05
C GLY A 28 -0.94 8.78 -0.93
N VAL A 29 -0.63 8.92 -2.22
CA VAL A 29 -1.14 7.98 -3.24
C VAL A 29 -0.27 6.72 -3.31
N ILE A 30 -0.83 5.61 -3.81
CA ILE A 30 -0.13 4.32 -3.87
C ILE A 30 1.20 4.40 -4.63
N TYR A 31 1.27 5.23 -5.69
CA TYR A 31 2.49 5.42 -6.46
C TYR A 31 3.61 6.07 -5.64
N GLU A 32 3.31 7.06 -4.81
CA GLU A 32 4.29 7.70 -3.93
C GLU A 32 4.80 6.74 -2.84
N CYS A 33 3.90 5.91 -2.31
CA CYS A 33 4.24 4.90 -1.32
C CYS A 33 5.12 3.80 -1.92
N ALA A 34 4.82 3.32 -3.14
CA ALA A 34 5.65 2.35 -3.86
C ALA A 34 7.05 2.89 -4.15
N LYS A 35 7.17 4.18 -4.54
CA LYS A 35 8.46 4.84 -4.71
C LYS A 35 9.27 4.89 -3.42
N HIS A 36 8.64 5.25 -2.30
CA HIS A 36 9.35 5.27 -1.01
C HIS A 36 9.82 3.87 -0.59
N TYR A 37 8.98 2.83 -0.78
CA TYR A 37 9.36 1.45 -0.51
C TYR A 37 10.58 1.01 -1.34
N ALA A 38 10.64 1.38 -2.62
CA ALA A 38 11.79 1.07 -3.47
C ALA A 38 13.11 1.68 -2.94
N LEU A 39 13.04 2.80 -2.21
CA LEU A 39 14.21 3.46 -1.62
C LEU A 39 14.61 2.87 -0.25
N TYR A 40 13.78 2.02 0.35
CA TYR A 40 14.09 1.41 1.65
C TYR A 40 15.26 0.42 1.57
N LYS A 41 15.99 0.33 2.69
CA LYS A 41 16.96 -0.74 2.93
C LYS A 41 16.23 -2.08 3.09
N PRO A 42 16.89 -3.24 2.88
CA PRO A 42 16.24 -4.54 2.96
C PRO A 42 15.42 -4.78 4.25
N HIS A 43 15.99 -4.52 5.43
CA HIS A 43 15.28 -4.68 6.70
C HIS A 43 14.03 -3.79 6.82
N ALA A 44 14.08 -2.57 6.27
CA ALA A 44 12.97 -1.63 6.29
C ALA A 44 11.82 -2.08 5.37
N ARG A 45 12.14 -2.79 4.28
CA ARG A 45 11.13 -3.36 3.37
C ARG A 45 10.33 -4.48 4.03
N GLU A 46 10.99 -5.34 4.80
CA GLU A 46 10.34 -6.44 5.55
C GLU A 46 9.31 -5.91 6.57
N ASN A 47 9.58 -4.72 7.11
CA ASN A 47 8.74 -4.03 8.09
C ASN A 47 7.72 -3.06 7.46
N ALA A 48 7.70 -2.90 6.14
CA ALA A 48 6.77 -1.98 5.48
C ALA A 48 5.40 -2.64 5.26
N ARG A 49 4.32 -1.87 5.45
CA ARG A 49 2.93 -2.24 5.15
C ARG A 49 2.24 -1.08 4.44
N ILE A 50 1.37 -1.36 3.48
CA ILE A 50 0.52 -0.32 2.87
C ILE A 50 -0.93 -0.56 3.24
N LEU A 51 -1.54 0.45 3.83
CA LEU A 51 -2.96 0.51 4.17
C LEU A 51 -3.74 1.12 3.01
N LEU A 52 -4.51 0.29 2.29
CA LEU A 52 -5.44 0.78 1.27
C LEU A 52 -6.71 1.27 1.95
N THR A 53 -6.96 2.57 1.84
CA THR A 53 -8.21 3.16 2.34
C THR A 53 -9.21 3.21 1.20
N LYS A 54 -10.19 2.30 1.17
CA LYS A 54 -11.41 2.52 0.37
C LYS A 54 -12.46 3.10 1.32
N PRO A 55 -12.62 4.43 1.39
CA PRO A 55 -13.62 5.02 2.27
C PRO A 55 -14.99 4.58 1.78
N VAL A 56 -15.63 3.69 2.54
CA VAL A 56 -17.05 3.37 2.39
C VAL A 56 -17.69 3.69 3.72
N PHE A 57 -18.08 4.96 3.90
CA PHE A 57 -18.87 5.35 5.07
C PHE A 57 -20.24 4.67 4.98
N ARG A 58 -20.52 3.73 5.88
CA ARG A 58 -21.83 3.10 6.07
C ARG A 58 -22.08 3.00 7.57
N GLU A 59 -23.12 3.69 8.03
CA GLU A 59 -23.56 3.62 9.42
C GLU A 59 -23.67 2.15 9.88
N GLY A 60 -23.07 1.84 11.04
CA GLY A 60 -23.09 0.50 11.62
C GLY A 60 -22.19 -0.56 10.96
N ARG A 61 -21.30 -0.20 10.01
CA ARG A 61 -20.35 -1.15 9.40
C ARG A 61 -18.90 -0.69 9.52
N ALA A 62 -18.01 -1.62 9.82
CA ALA A 62 -16.57 -1.36 9.79
C ALA A 62 -16.10 -1.06 8.36
N THR A 63 -15.31 0.00 8.20
CA THR A 63 -14.58 0.29 6.97
C THR A 63 -13.73 -0.92 6.62
N ARG A 64 -13.82 -1.38 5.37
CA ARG A 64 -12.92 -2.44 4.90
C ARG A 64 -11.56 -1.81 4.66
N THR A 65 -10.59 -2.30 5.40
CA THR A 65 -9.20 -1.87 5.32
C THR A 65 -8.40 -3.05 4.81
N TRP A 66 -7.67 -2.85 3.72
CA TRP A 66 -6.79 -3.87 3.16
C TRP A 66 -5.35 -3.47 3.45
N ILE A 67 -4.55 -4.44 3.89
CA ILE A 67 -3.12 -4.28 4.10
C ILE A 67 -2.43 -5.07 3.00
N LEU A 68 -1.48 -4.43 2.31
CA LEU A 68 -0.54 -5.12 1.44
C LEU A 68 0.69 -5.53 2.25
N GLU A 69 1.11 -6.78 2.08
CA GLU A 69 2.31 -7.37 2.65
C GLU A 69 3.56 -7.08 1.78
N PRO A 70 4.79 -7.25 2.30
CA PRO A 70 6.02 -6.83 1.61
C PRO A 70 6.23 -7.41 0.21
N ASP A 71 5.84 -8.65 -0.02
CA ASP A 71 5.93 -9.34 -1.31
C ASP A 71 4.96 -8.76 -2.35
N GLU A 72 3.74 -8.43 -1.90
CA GLU A 72 2.74 -7.71 -2.71
C GLU A 72 3.23 -6.31 -3.07
N ILE A 73 3.82 -5.59 -2.11
CA ILE A 73 4.40 -4.25 -2.35
C ILE A 73 5.56 -4.34 -3.36
N GLY A 74 6.41 -5.36 -3.23
CA GLY A 74 7.52 -5.60 -4.16
C GLY A 74 7.04 -5.77 -5.61
N SER A 75 6.05 -6.64 -5.82
CA SER A 75 5.44 -6.88 -7.13
C SER A 75 4.83 -5.61 -7.73
N LEU A 76 4.17 -4.79 -6.89
CA LEU A 76 3.59 -3.51 -7.31
C LEU A 76 4.67 -2.48 -7.71
N ALA A 77 5.75 -2.38 -6.93
CA ALA A 77 6.84 -1.44 -7.19
C ALA A 77 7.56 -1.76 -8.50
N GLU A 78 7.77 -3.04 -8.81
CA GLU A 78 8.35 -3.48 -10.08
C GLU A 78 7.51 -3.02 -11.27
N ARG A 79 6.18 -3.23 -11.22
CA ARG A 79 5.26 -2.78 -12.27
C ARG A 79 5.31 -1.27 -12.48
N LEU A 80 5.15 -0.49 -11.42
CA LEU A 80 5.01 0.98 -11.49
C LEU A 80 6.31 1.71 -11.88
N LEU A 81 7.48 1.08 -11.74
CA LEU A 81 8.77 1.65 -12.12
C LEU A 81 9.15 1.35 -13.58
N GLN A 82 8.43 0.44 -14.25
CA GLN A 82 8.65 0.11 -15.67
C GLN A 82 7.70 0.83 -16.63
N ASP A 83 6.65 1.47 -16.12
CA ASP A 83 5.73 2.38 -16.85
C ASP A 83 6.22 3.84 -16.80
#